data_AF-A0A0H3GLV0-F1
#
_entry.id   AF-A0A0H3GLV0-F1
#
_cell.length_a   1.000
_cell.length_b   1.000
_cell.length_c   1.000
_cell.angle_alpha   90.00
_cell.angle_beta   90.00
_cell.angle_gamma   90.00
#
_symmetry.space_group_name_H-M   'P 1'
#
loop_
_entity.id
_entity.type
_entity.pdbx_description
1 polymer ?
#
loop_
_entity_poly.entity_id
_entity_poly.type
_entity_poly.pdbx_seq_one_letter_code
_entity_poly.pdbx_strand_id
1 'polypeptide(L)' 'MKMDHFRDVWILRGKYVAFLLMGEHFRRSPAFSVPESAQRWANQVRQEGEIEA' A
#
# COMPACT_ATOMS: atom_id res chain seq x y z
N MET A 1 -12.06 -1.97 5.37
CA MET A 1 -11.93 -3.45 5.47
C MET A 1 -10.58 -3.86 4.90
N LYS A 2 -9.80 -4.72 5.58
CA LYS A 2 -8.55 -5.27 5.02
C LYS A 2 -8.91 -6.31 3.95
N MET A 3 -8.18 -6.35 2.84
CA MET A 3 -8.41 -7.35 1.80
C MET A 3 -7.67 -8.65 2.11
N ASP A 4 -8.38 -9.78 2.13
CA ASP A 4 -7.85 -11.07 2.61
C ASP A 4 -6.65 -11.60 1.80
N HIS A 5 -6.52 -11.17 0.54
CA HIS A 5 -5.44 -11.61 -0.37
C HIS A 5 -4.35 -10.55 -0.62
N PHE A 6 -4.47 -9.37 0.00
CA PHE A 6 -3.54 -8.27 -0.22
C PHE A 6 -2.94 -7.83 1.10
N ARG A 7 -1.61 -7.98 1.24
CA ARG A 7 -0.87 -7.73 2.47
C ARG A 7 -1.08 -6.30 2.97
N ASP A 8 -0.96 -5.37 2.04
CA ASP A 8 -0.85 -3.95 2.33
C ASP A 8 -2.10 -3.17 1.92
N VAL A 9 -3.23 -3.81 1.56
CA VAL A 9 -4.39 -3.11 0.95
C VAL A 9 -5.64 -3.13 1.83
N TRP A 10 -6.26 -1.96 1.94
CA TRP A 10 -7.51 -1.71 2.64
C TRP A 10 -8.52 -1.03 1.71
N ILE A 11 -9.80 -1.36 1.89
CA ILE A 11 -10.91 -0.66 1.25
C ILE A 11 -11.34 0.53 2.10
N LEU A 12 -11.32 1.72 1.51
CA LEU A 12 -11.80 2.98 2.07
C LEU A 12 -12.78 3.65 1.10
N ARG A 13 -14.04 3.84 1.52
CA ARG A 13 -15.12 4.47 0.71
C ARG A 13 -15.24 3.86 -0.70
N GLY A 14 -15.14 2.53 -0.80
CA GLY A 14 -15.22 1.80 -2.08
C GLY A 14 -13.97 1.90 -2.98
N LYS A 15 -12.87 2.49 -2.49
CA LYS A 15 -11.58 2.56 -3.18
C LYS A 15 -10.52 1.77 -2.43
N TYR A 16 -9.45 1.42 -3.12
CA TYR A 16 -8.36 0.61 -2.61
C TYR A 16 -7.18 1.50 -2.24
N VAL A 17 -6.72 1.41 -1.00
CA VAL A 17 -5.61 2.20 -0.48
C VAL A 17 -4.63 1.28 0.18
N ALA A 18 -3.34 1.45 -0.11
CA ALA A 18 -2.29 0.73 0.58
C ALA A 18 -1.71 1.52 1.75
N PHE A 19 -1.40 0.79 2.83
CA PHE A 19 -0.73 1.31 4.02
C PHE A 19 0.52 0.48 4.29
N LEU A 20 1.67 1.14 4.39
CA LEU A 20 2.96 0.51 4.68
C LEU A 20 3.62 1.23 5.85
N LEU A 21 4.26 0.47 6.72
CA LEU A 21 5.21 1.01 7.68
C LEU A 21 6.61 0.97 7.06
N MET A 22 7.23 2.14 6.92
CA MET A 22 8.60 2.34 6.43
C MET A 22 9.42 2.94 7.56
N GLY A 23 10.34 2.16 8.15
CA GLY A 23 11.00 2.54 9.39
C GLY A 23 9.98 2.79 10.51
N GLU A 24 9.94 4.02 11.02
CA GLU A 24 8.97 4.45 12.05
C GLU A 24 7.76 5.21 11.47
N HIS A 25 7.66 5.35 10.14
CA HIS A 25 6.64 6.17 9.50
C HIS A 25 5.69 5.36 8.61
N PHE A 26 4.39 5.61 8.75
CA PHE A 26 3.42 5.06 7.82
C PHE A 26 3.36 5.87 6.52
N ARG A 27 3.40 5.18 5.39
CA ARG A 27 3.14 5.71 4.05
C ARG A 27 1.78 5.21 3.58
N ARG A 28 1.00 6.11 2.97
CA ARG A 28 -0.32 5.80 2.42
C ARG A 28 -0.33 6.07 0.92
N SER A 29 -0.89 5.13 0.16
CA SER A 29 -1.05 5.29 -1.28
C SER A 29 -2.15 6.31 -1.62
N PRO A 30 -2.18 6.85 -2.85
CA PRO A 30 -3.41 7.42 -3.40
C PRO A 30 -4.52 6.34 -3.48
N ALA A 31 -5.77 6.76 -3.63
CA ALA A 31 -6.89 5.85 -3.78
C ALA A 31 -6.96 5.26 -5.19
N PHE A 32 -6.93 3.94 -5.30
CA PHE A 32 -7.00 3.20 -6.57
C PHE A 32 -8.40 2.59 -6.79
N SER A 33 -8.70 2.30 -8.05
CA SER A 33 -9.93 1.61 -8.47
C SER A 33 -9.86 0.09 -8.37
N VAL A 34 -8.66 -0.49 -8.33
CA VAL A 34 -8.41 -1.93 -8.23
C VAL A 34 -7.36 -2.23 -7.14
N PRO A 35 -7.47 -3.33 -6.39
CA PRO A 35 -6.58 -3.64 -5.28
C PRO A 35 -5.13 -3.92 -5.72
N GLU A 36 -4.93 -4.49 -6.91
CA GLU A 36 -3.61 -4.83 -7.46
C GLU A 36 -2.74 -3.60 -7.65
N SER A 37 -3.32 -2.46 -8.05
CA SER A 37 -2.60 -1.20 -8.20
C SER A 37 -2.11 -0.66 -6.85
N ALA A 38 -2.95 -0.77 -5.81
CA ALA A 38 -2.56 -0.39 -4.45
C ALA A 38 -1.43 -1.27 -3.93
N GLN A 39 -1.51 -2.60 -4.14
CA GLN A 39 -0.44 -3.53 -3.76
C GLN A 39 0.85 -3.31 -4.56
N ARG A 40 0.75 -2.96 -5.85
CA ARG A 40 1.92 -2.63 -6.67
C ARG A 40 2.62 -1.38 -6.16
N TRP A 41 1.86 -0.33 -5.83
CA TRP A 41 2.40 0.87 -5.20
C TRP A 41 3.12 0.52 -3.88
N ALA A 42 2.51 -0.34 -3.07
CA ALA A 42 3.12 -0.82 -1.83
C ALA A 42 4.48 -1.50 -2.07
N ASN A 43 4.54 -2.39 -3.05
CA ASN A 43 5.78 -3.07 -3.41
C ASN A 43 6.85 -2.09 -3.94
N GLN A 44 6.45 -1.10 -4.73
CA GLN A 44 7.36 -0.07 -5.25
C GLN A 44 7.96 0.78 -4.11
N VAL A 45 7.12 1.30 -3.21
CA VAL A 45 7.59 2.11 -2.07
C VAL A 45 8.49 1.32 -1.14
N ARG A 46 8.22 0.03 -0.95
CA ARG A 46 9.09 -0.85 -0.16
C ARG A 46 10.46 -1.03 -0.81
N GLN A 47 10.51 -1.27 -2.11
CA GLN A 47 11.76 -1.37 -2.86
C GLN A 47 12.54 -0.05 -2.85
N GLU A 48 11.86 1.09 -3.01
CA GLU A 48 12.50 2.41 -2.93
C GLU A 48 13.15 2.64 -1.56
N GLY A 49 12.47 2.28 -0.46
CA GLY A 49 13.05 2.42 0.88
C GLY A 49 14.14 1.40 1.22
N GLU A 50 14.21 0.26 0.54
CA GLU A 50 15.34 -0.68 0.63
C GLU A 50 16.59 -0.14 -0.08
N ILE A 51 16.42 0.70 -1.10
CA ILE A 51 17.54 1.35 -1.81
C ILE A 51 18.14 2.51 -0.99
N GLU A 52 17.33 3.15 -0.13
CA GLU A 52 17.73 4.28 0.70
C GLU A 52 18.30 3.91 2.09
N ALA A 53 18.18 2.63 2.52
CA ALA A 53 18.62 2.12 3.82
C ALA A 53 20.00 1.43 3.75
#